data_AF-A0A377XPD6-F1
#
_entry.id   AF-A0A377XPD6-F1
#
_cell.length_a   1.000
_cell.length_b   1.000
_cell.length_c   1.000
_cell.angle_alpha   90.00
_cell.angle_beta   90.00
_cell.angle_gamma   90.00
#
_symmetry.space_group_name_H-M   'P 1'
#
loop_
_entity.id
_entity.type
_entity.pdbx_description
1 polymer ?
#
loop_
_entity_poly.entity_id
_entity_poly.type
_entity_poly.pdbx_seq_one_letter_code
_entity_poly.pdbx_strand_id
1 'polypeptide(L)'
;MYTAFKAALADARDRPDYDVPVHLRNAPTKLMKEMGYGQEYRYAHDEPNAYAAGEQYFPQEMAQTRYYHPTNRGLEGKIGEKLAWLAEQDQNSPIKRYAN
;
A
#
# COMPACT_ATOMS: atom_id res chain seq x y z
N MET A 1 -8.31 -15.49 3.15
CA MET A 1 -8.50 -14.89 1.80
C MET A 1 -9.95 -14.50 1.52
N TYR A 2 -10.92 -15.43 1.56
CA TYR A 2 -12.34 -15.13 1.29
C TYR A 2 -12.91 -13.90 2.04
N THR A 3 -12.69 -13.84 3.36
CA THR A 3 -13.15 -12.73 4.21
C THR A 3 -12.49 -11.40 3.86
N ALA A 4 -11.20 -11.41 3.54
CA ALA A 4 -10.45 -10.22 3.13
C ALA A 4 -11.00 -9.63 1.82
N PHE A 5 -11.28 -10.48 0.83
CA PHE A 5 -11.84 -10.05 -0.44
C PHE A 5 -13.27 -9.51 -0.27
N LYS A 6 -14.10 -10.16 0.55
CA LYS A 6 -15.45 -9.69 0.87
C LYS A 6 -15.43 -8.30 1.51
N ALA A 7 -14.50 -8.05 2.44
CA ALA A 7 -14.34 -6.74 3.08
C ALA A 7 -13.89 -5.67 2.07
N ALA A 8 -12.90 -5.96 1.23
CA ALA A 8 -12.44 -5.03 0.21
C ALA A 8 -13.53 -4.67 -0.81
N LEU A 9 -14.36 -5.65 -1.22
CA LEU A 9 -15.51 -5.41 -2.09
C LEU A 9 -16.60 -4.57 -1.43
N ALA A 10 -16.86 -4.75 -0.14
CA ALA A 10 -17.82 -3.93 0.60
C ALA A 10 -17.34 -2.48 0.67
N ASP A 11 -16.06 -2.27 1.04
CA ASP A 11 -15.49 -0.94 1.11
C ASP A 11 -15.50 -0.22 -0.25
N ALA A 12 -15.21 -0.92 -1.35
CA ALA A 12 -15.30 -0.35 -2.69
C ALA A 12 -16.74 -0.02 -3.16
N ARG A 13 -17.77 -0.57 -2.50
CA ARG A 13 -19.19 -0.28 -2.81
C ARG A 13 -19.76 0.82 -1.93
N ASP A 14 -19.38 0.82 -0.66
CA ASP A 14 -20.07 1.59 0.38
C ASP A 14 -19.29 2.85 0.79
N ARG A 15 -17.99 2.94 0.47
CA ARG A 15 -17.18 4.13 0.73
C ARG A 15 -17.24 5.11 -0.45
N PRO A 16 -16.93 6.41 -0.22
CA PRO A 16 -16.79 7.38 -1.30
C PRO A 16 -15.78 6.96 -2.37
N ASP A 17 -15.97 7.47 -3.58
CA ASP A 17 -15.03 7.33 -4.71
C ASP A 17 -13.76 8.16 -4.45
N TYR A 18 -12.91 7.69 -3.54
CA TYR A 18 -11.64 8.33 -3.26
C TYR A 18 -10.75 8.30 -4.51
N ASP A 19 -10.11 9.44 -4.77
CA ASP A 19 -9.17 9.58 -5.87
C ASP A 19 -7.97 8.64 -5.69
N VAL A 20 -7.45 8.11 -6.80
CA VAL A 20 -6.18 7.37 -6.78
C VAL A 20 -5.08 8.32 -6.28
N PRO A 21 -4.28 7.95 -5.27
CA PRO A 21 -3.18 8.80 -4.80
C PRO A 21 -2.20 9.15 -5.91
N VAL A 22 -1.70 10.39 -5.93
CA VAL A 22 -0.85 10.91 -7.03
C VAL A 22 0.39 10.05 -7.30
N HIS A 23 1.02 9.51 -6.26
CA HIS A 23 2.17 8.61 -6.39
C HIS A 23 1.85 7.27 -7.02
N LEU A 24 0.58 6.86 -7.10
CA LEU A 24 0.14 5.61 -7.73
C LEU A 24 -0.49 5.84 -9.11
N ARG A 25 -0.70 7.11 -9.52
CA ARG A 25 -1.27 7.42 -10.82
C ARG A 25 -0.24 7.13 -11.92
N ASN A 26 -0.72 6.55 -13.02
CA ASN A 26 0.05 6.54 -14.25
C ASN A 26 0.24 7.98 -14.74
N ALA A 27 1.45 8.32 -15.19
CA ALA A 27 1.76 9.58 -15.85
C ALA A 27 2.10 9.36 -17.33
N PRO A 28 1.10 8.99 -18.17
CA PRO A 28 1.35 8.60 -19.55
C PRO A 28 1.72 9.77 -20.46
N THR A 29 1.40 11.02 -20.08
CA THR A 29 1.68 12.21 -20.91
C THR A 29 2.88 13.00 -20.39
N LYS A 30 3.57 13.70 -21.30
CA LYS A 30 4.71 14.57 -20.97
C LYS A 30 4.30 15.70 -20.01
N LEU A 31 3.11 16.28 -20.21
CA LEU A 31 2.53 17.29 -19.34
C LEU A 31 2.30 16.75 -17.92
N MET A 32 1.80 15.52 -17.76
CA MET A 32 1.65 14.89 -16.45
C MET A 32 2.99 14.70 -15.74
N LYS A 33 4.05 14.27 -16.46
CA LYS A 33 5.39 14.17 -15.86
C LYS A 33 5.96 15.54 -15.44
N GLU A 34 5.73 16.57 -16.25
CA GLU A 34 6.14 17.95 -15.97
C GLU A 34 5.37 18.56 -14.78
N MET A 35 4.11 18.17 -14.59
CA MET A 35 3.32 18.53 -13.41
C MET A 35 3.65 17.68 -12.16
N GLY A 36 4.68 16.82 -12.22
CA GLY A 36 5.14 16.01 -11.08
C GLY A 36 4.38 14.69 -10.88
N TYR A 37 3.42 14.33 -11.73
CA TYR A 37 2.74 13.04 -11.64
C TYR A 37 3.74 11.90 -11.86
N GLY A 38 3.86 11.01 -10.88
CA GLY A 38 4.78 9.87 -10.90
C GLY A 38 6.19 10.14 -10.35
N GLN A 39 6.59 11.38 -10.05
CA GLN A 39 7.90 11.65 -9.42
C GLN A 39 7.96 11.19 -7.97
N GLU A 40 6.80 11.12 -7.32
CA GLU A 40 6.68 10.61 -5.95
C GLU A 40 6.52 9.09 -5.88
N TYR A 41 6.44 8.41 -7.03
CA TYR A 41 6.31 6.96 -7.04
C TYR A 41 7.60 6.31 -6.56
N ARG A 42 7.51 5.59 -5.44
CA ARG A 42 8.61 4.79 -4.92
C ARG A 42 8.65 3.43 -5.60
N TYR A 43 9.60 3.25 -6.51
CA TYR A 43 9.78 1.98 -7.20
C TYR A 43 10.45 0.95 -6.29
N ALA A 44 9.65 0.07 -5.71
CA ALA A 44 10.09 -0.86 -4.66
C ALA A 44 11.32 -1.71 -5.03
N HIS A 45 11.51 -2.08 -6.29
CA HIS A 45 12.65 -2.91 -6.73
C HIS A 45 14.02 -2.22 -6.61
N ASP A 46 14.05 -0.89 -6.59
CA ASP A 46 15.28 -0.11 -6.40
C ASP A 46 15.56 0.15 -4.91
N GLU A 47 14.65 -0.27 -4.02
CA GLU A 47 14.76 -0.10 -2.58
C GLU A 47 15.27 -1.37 -1.86
N PRO A 48 15.84 -1.24 -0.65
CA PRO A 48 16.27 -2.38 0.14
C PRO A 48 15.19 -3.45 0.27
N ASN A 49 15.59 -4.72 0.13
CA ASN A 49 14.69 -5.88 0.17
C ASN A 49 13.57 -5.90 -0.89
N ALA A 50 13.69 -5.06 -1.93
CA ALA A 50 12.64 -4.83 -2.92
C ALA A 50 11.31 -4.39 -2.29
N TYR A 51 11.36 -3.58 -1.22
CA TYR A 51 10.19 -3.12 -0.48
C TYR A 51 10.31 -1.64 -0.10
N ALA A 52 9.37 -0.83 -0.57
CA ALA A 52 9.28 0.59 -0.24
C ALA A 52 8.70 0.81 1.17
N ALA A 53 9.54 0.60 2.19
CA ALA A 53 9.11 0.68 3.58
C ALA A 53 8.53 2.05 3.93
N GLY A 54 7.38 2.07 4.61
CA GLY A 54 6.64 3.28 5.01
C GLY A 54 5.79 3.91 3.90
N GLU A 55 5.70 3.29 2.73
CA GLU A 55 4.77 3.69 1.67
C GLU A 55 3.30 3.37 2.03
N GLN A 56 2.36 4.09 1.42
CA GLN A 56 0.93 3.86 1.58
C GLN A 56 0.26 3.64 0.22
N TYR A 57 -0.41 2.49 0.07
CA TYR A 57 -1.06 2.11 -1.18
C TYR A 57 -2.57 2.41 -1.20
N PHE A 58 -3.14 2.80 -0.06
CA PHE A 58 -4.50 3.30 0.03
C PHE A 58 -4.55 4.83 -0.08
N PRO A 59 -5.71 5.40 -0.43
CA PRO A 59 -6.02 6.81 -0.15
C PRO A 59 -5.79 7.15 1.32
N GLN A 60 -5.50 8.42 1.61
CA GLN A 60 -5.18 8.89 2.96
C GLN A 60 -6.31 8.57 3.96
N GLU A 61 -7.56 8.66 3.51
CA GLU A 61 -8.78 8.35 4.25
C GLU A 61 -8.88 6.88 4.67
N MET A 62 -8.10 6.01 4.01
CA MET A 62 -8.09 4.56 4.22
C MET A 62 -6.71 4.02 4.63
N ALA A 63 -5.75 4.88 4.95
CA ALA A 63 -4.35 4.49 5.19
C ALA A 63 -4.15 3.43 6.28
N GLN A 64 -5.06 3.31 7.24
CA GLN A 64 -4.98 2.32 8.33
C GLN A 64 -5.76 1.02 8.06
N THR A 65 -6.21 0.81 6.83
CA THR A 65 -7.07 -0.34 6.48
C THR A 65 -6.26 -1.62 6.34
N ARG A 66 -6.76 -2.71 6.95
CA ARG A 66 -6.22 -4.07 6.79
C ARG A 66 -7.34 -5.07 6.56
N TYR A 67 -7.32 -5.77 5.43
CA TYR A 67 -8.31 -6.80 5.11
C TYR A 67 -7.81 -8.22 5.38
N TYR A 68 -6.53 -8.48 5.08
CA TYR A 68 -5.99 -9.83 5.14
C TYR A 68 -5.32 -10.10 6.48
N HIS A 69 -5.90 -11.05 7.21
CA HIS A 69 -5.37 -11.60 8.45
C HIS A 69 -5.05 -13.08 8.21
N PRO A 70 -3.77 -13.44 7.96
CA PRO A 70 -3.39 -14.83 7.71
C PRO A 70 -3.65 -15.68 8.95
N THR A 71 -3.99 -16.95 8.74
CA THR A 71 -4.06 -17.92 9.84
C THR A 71 -2.71 -18.60 10.06
N ASN A 72 -2.53 -19.29 11.18
CA ASN A 72 -1.26 -19.97 11.47
C ASN A 72 -1.17 -21.37 10.82
N ARG A 73 -2.05 -21.69 9.86
CA ARG A 73 -2.15 -23.03 9.26
C ARG A 73 -1.41 -23.08 7.92
N GLY A 74 -0.62 -24.14 7.73
CA GLY A 74 0.11 -24.35 6.47
C GLY A 74 1.01 -23.18 6.11
N LEU A 75 1.00 -22.79 4.83
CA LEU A 75 1.84 -21.69 4.33
C LEU A 75 1.45 -20.31 4.87
N GLU A 76 0.22 -20.13 5.36
CA GLU A 76 -0.20 -18.84 5.91
C GLU A 76 0.61 -18.44 7.15
N GLY A 77 1.17 -19.40 7.90
CA GLY A 77 2.09 -19.10 9.00
C GLY A 77 3.31 -18.30 8.54
N LYS A 78 3.97 -18.75 7.46
CA LYS A 78 5.12 -18.05 6.86
C LYS A 78 4.74 -16.72 6.21
N ILE A 79 3.55 -16.65 5.64
CA ILE A 79 3.00 -15.39 5.12
C ILE A 79 2.77 -14.40 6.27
N GLY A 80 2.25 -14.85 7.40
CA GLY A 80 2.08 -14.06 8.62
C GLY A 80 3.39 -13.51 9.16
N GLU A 81 4.41 -14.37 9.29
CA GLU A 81 5.77 -13.95 9.66
C GLU A 81 6.31 -12.86 8.72
N LYS A 82 6.19 -13.06 7.39
CA LYS A 82 6.62 -12.07 6.40
C LYS A 82 5.86 -10.74 6.54
N LEU A 83 4.54 -10.78 6.70
CA LEU A 83 3.73 -9.57 6.87
C LEU A 83 4.03 -8.82 8.17
N ALA A 84 4.37 -9.54 9.25
CA ALA A 84 4.80 -8.92 10.50
C ALA A 84 6.14 -8.21 10.33
N TRP A 85 7.12 -8.87 9.69
CA TRP A 85 8.42 -8.27 9.39
C TRP A 85 8.30 -7.03 8.49
N LEU A 86 7.46 -7.08 7.45
CA LEU A 86 7.19 -5.92 6.57
C LEU A 86 6.59 -4.74 7.36
N ALA A 87 5.63 -5.02 8.25
CA ALA A 87 5.03 -3.98 9.09
C ALA A 87 6.05 -3.32 10.05
N GLU A 88 7.02 -4.09 10.54
CA GLU A 88 8.15 -3.55 11.31
C GLU A 88 9.05 -2.66 10.43
N GLN A 89 9.33 -3.06 9.19
CA GLN A 89 10.08 -2.20 8.26
C GLN A 89 9.36 -0.88 8.03
N ASP A 90 8.03 -0.91 7.86
CA ASP A 90 7.22 0.30 7.70
C ASP A 90 7.27 1.22 8.93
N GLN A 91 7.24 0.64 10.13
CA GLN A 91 7.34 1.40 11.39
C GLN A 91 8.71 2.05 11.57
N ASN A 92 9.78 1.35 11.17
CA ASN A 92 11.15 1.82 11.30
C ASN A 92 11.61 2.70 10.12
N SER A 93 10.80 2.81 9.07
CA SER A 93 11.15 3.61 7.91
C SER A 93 11.29 5.10 8.28
N PRO A 94 12.37 5.78 7.85
CA PRO A 94 12.49 7.23 7.99
C PRO A 94 11.56 7.97 7.02
N ILE A 95 11.06 7.30 5.98
CA ILE A 95 10.16 7.87 4.96
C ILE A 95 8.79 7.25 5.15
N LYS A 96 7.84 8.02 5.70
CA LYS A 96 6.46 7.58 5.95
C LYS A 96 5.48 8.43 5.17
N ARG A 97 4.71 7.79 4.28
CA ARG A 97 3.65 8.44 3.50
C ARG A 97 2.49 8.79 4.44
N TYR A 98 1.93 9.99 4.28
CA TYR A 98 0.87 10.57 5.12
C TYR A 98 1.23 10.77 6.60
N ALA A 99 2.51 10.66 6.97
CA ALA A 99 2.97 11.10 8.28
C ALA A 99 3.06 12.63 8.27
N ASN A 100 2.32 13.27 9.17
CA ASN A 100 2.52 14.68 9.54
C ASN A 100 3.67 14.78 10.55
#